data_AF-A8ZU58-F1
#
_entry.id   AF-A8ZU58-F1
#
_cell.length_a   1.000
_cell.length_b   1.000
_cell.length_c   1.000
_cell.angle_alpha   90.00
_cell.angle_beta   90.00
_cell.angle_gamma   90.00
#
_symmetry.space_group_name_H-M   'P 1'
#
loop_
_entity.id
_entity.type
_entity.pdbx_description
1 polymer ?
#
loop_
_entity_poly.entity_id
_entity_poly.type
_entity_poly.pdbx_seq_one_letter_code
_entity_poly.pdbx_strand_id
1 'polypeptide(L)'
;MGTTVAITGVNSYFASTILPLLETDPDVDKVIGIDVSPWKGGYGKVEFHRADIRDPQIADILAGADVVYHLAFIVGQIQDTQKALDININGSRNVFESCVKNNVSKVIYTSSSTVYGAHADNPIGFREDAPLRVNEDSYYNESKVKVETFARDFFRNHPDITFTVIRSALLFGPHIDNMFSKLYDLPVSSLPMGRTTHNQYIHEEDLGSALHMAMACDLPGIYNVGADDGMATRHAFAMAGVRIIPVPTSLLKLVAAVGFKLRLFSAGRGWVSLGEYTIFMNCDKFKQATGWKPRYTSRQTFESFLAARERDAKDNPIQATLSWIFKSGPRTRPTMAVLNVFRLGKVPGLRRAIPWMNPKKNSMSYLPVNRSLGQVVDQVLPAQVVHDFIDAADTYVIMDKCGCRLARKCQHHTPDIGCLFMGETALKMPHGVSRRVTREQAHAHVDRAISVGLIPMTGKVRVDNFIFLTPDRSKLLSVCFCCHCCCMMTSLKHIPGDYLDGIMPRIEGLEISVTDACVGCGTCVEFCGFGAITIENGKAVHNDQCRGCGRCETRCPNHAVRITINNPNVTEDVKKRIEQYVDFKGTAA
;
A
#
# COMPACT_ATOMS: atom_id res chain seq x y z
N MET A 1 -7.66 -18.85 -28.58
CA MET A 1 -7.18 -17.49 -28.23
C MET A 1 -8.00 -17.11 -27.02
N GLY A 2 -7.35 -16.78 -25.91
CA GLY A 2 -8.01 -16.26 -24.73
C GLY A 2 -8.44 -14.81 -24.94
N THR A 3 -9.22 -14.32 -24.00
CA THR A 3 -9.91 -13.04 -24.06
C THR A 3 -8.92 -11.90 -23.83
N THR A 4 -8.96 -10.87 -24.68
CA THR A 4 -8.27 -9.60 -24.45
C THR A 4 -9.22 -8.63 -23.78
N VAL A 5 -8.88 -8.22 -22.55
CA VAL A 5 -9.71 -7.34 -21.72
C VAL A 5 -9.09 -5.95 -21.70
N ALA A 6 -9.83 -4.88 -21.99
CA ALA A 6 -9.38 -3.51 -21.77
C ALA A 6 -10.02 -2.90 -20.53
N ILE A 7 -9.25 -2.14 -19.76
CA ILE A 7 -9.71 -1.45 -18.56
C ILE A 7 -9.31 0.03 -18.65
N THR A 8 -10.30 0.89 -18.79
CA THR A 8 -10.07 2.34 -18.61
C THR A 8 -10.10 2.68 -17.12
N GLY A 9 -9.21 3.57 -16.67
CA GLY A 9 -9.07 3.89 -15.25
C GLY A 9 -8.40 2.75 -14.48
N VAL A 10 -7.39 2.11 -15.07
CA VAL A 10 -6.75 0.90 -14.53
C VAL A 10 -6.07 1.13 -13.17
N ASN A 11 -5.80 2.39 -12.78
CA ASN A 11 -5.27 2.71 -11.46
C ASN A 11 -6.36 3.01 -10.39
N SER A 12 -7.64 2.89 -10.75
CA SER A 12 -8.78 3.15 -9.87
C SER A 12 -8.97 2.09 -8.79
N TYR A 13 -9.74 2.41 -7.74
CA TYR A 13 -10.11 1.44 -6.71
C TYR A 13 -10.97 0.30 -7.25
N PHE A 14 -11.80 0.54 -8.27
CA PHE A 14 -12.59 -0.50 -8.92
C PHE A 14 -11.68 -1.42 -9.74
N ALA A 15 -10.68 -0.87 -10.44
CA ALA A 15 -9.71 -1.69 -11.16
C ALA A 15 -8.91 -2.58 -10.19
N SER A 16 -8.52 -2.05 -9.03
CA SER A 16 -7.79 -2.86 -8.03
C SER A 16 -8.58 -4.05 -7.48
N THR A 17 -9.91 -4.08 -7.60
CA THR A 17 -10.70 -5.25 -7.17
C THR A 17 -10.77 -6.34 -8.22
N ILE A 18 -10.71 -6.00 -9.51
CA ILE A 18 -10.86 -6.96 -10.63
C ILE A 18 -9.51 -7.45 -11.18
N LEU A 19 -8.44 -6.64 -11.09
CA LEU A 19 -7.11 -6.99 -11.61
C LEU A 19 -6.55 -8.33 -11.05
N PRO A 20 -6.64 -8.63 -9.74
CA PRO A 20 -6.17 -9.92 -9.22
C PRO A 20 -6.89 -11.13 -9.84
N LEU A 21 -8.19 -10.98 -10.13
CA LEU A 21 -8.99 -12.03 -10.73
C LEU A 21 -8.61 -12.24 -12.20
N LEU A 22 -8.44 -11.17 -12.97
CA LEU A 22 -8.02 -11.26 -14.38
C LEU A 22 -6.59 -11.82 -14.54
N GLU A 23 -5.70 -11.49 -13.61
CA GLU A 23 -4.32 -12.02 -13.60
C GLU A 23 -4.30 -13.54 -13.45
N THR A 24 -5.18 -14.08 -12.59
CA THR A 24 -5.24 -15.52 -12.30
C THR A 24 -6.18 -16.29 -13.21
N ASP A 25 -7.08 -15.61 -13.94
CA ASP A 25 -8.05 -16.22 -14.84
C ASP A 25 -7.39 -16.79 -16.11
N PRO A 26 -7.42 -18.13 -16.35
CA PRO A 26 -6.81 -18.74 -17.52
C PRO A 26 -7.48 -18.35 -18.84
N ASP A 27 -8.72 -17.87 -18.83
CA ASP A 27 -9.46 -17.47 -20.03
C ASP A 27 -9.08 -16.04 -20.48
N VAL A 28 -8.29 -15.31 -19.69
CA VAL A 28 -7.78 -13.97 -20.00
C VAL A 28 -6.33 -14.06 -20.42
N ASP A 29 -6.05 -13.76 -21.69
CA ASP A 29 -4.69 -13.76 -22.24
C ASP A 29 -3.95 -12.46 -21.90
N LYS A 30 -4.66 -11.33 -21.98
CA LYS A 30 -4.07 -9.99 -21.93
C LYS A 30 -5.04 -8.97 -21.35
N VAL A 31 -4.50 -8.02 -20.58
CA VAL A 31 -5.22 -6.85 -20.08
C VAL A 31 -4.62 -5.56 -20.64
N ILE A 32 -5.38 -4.79 -21.41
CA ILE A 32 -5.00 -3.45 -21.88
C ILE A 32 -5.42 -2.43 -20.81
N GLY A 33 -4.47 -1.92 -20.04
CA GLY A 33 -4.72 -0.95 -18.97
C GLY A 33 -4.53 0.49 -19.43
N ILE A 34 -5.55 1.35 -19.27
CA ILE A 34 -5.51 2.75 -19.72
C ILE A 34 -5.68 3.69 -18.53
N ASP A 35 -4.76 4.62 -18.32
CA ASP A 35 -4.89 5.69 -17.30
C ASP A 35 -4.01 6.90 -17.61
N VAL A 36 -4.41 8.09 -17.16
CA VAL A 36 -3.59 9.31 -17.25
C VAL A 36 -2.42 9.30 -16.25
N SER A 37 -2.59 8.57 -15.16
CA SER A 37 -1.60 8.40 -14.09
C SER A 37 -0.62 7.29 -14.44
N PRO A 38 0.67 7.42 -14.07
CA PRO A 38 1.65 6.34 -14.27
C PRO A 38 1.17 5.02 -13.67
N TRP A 39 1.44 3.92 -14.38
CA TRP A 39 1.09 2.58 -13.92
C TRP A 39 1.71 2.25 -12.57
N LYS A 40 0.88 1.70 -11.66
CA LYS A 40 1.35 1.31 -10.32
C LYS A 40 2.14 -0.01 -10.34
N GLY A 41 1.94 -0.86 -11.34
CA GLY A 41 2.58 -2.17 -11.49
C GLY A 41 1.84 -3.29 -10.75
N GLY A 42 2.37 -4.52 -10.85
CA GLY A 42 1.95 -5.66 -10.01
C GLY A 42 1.20 -6.79 -10.72
N TYR A 43 0.99 -6.71 -12.03
CA TYR A 43 0.23 -7.70 -12.80
C TYR A 43 0.94 -7.97 -14.13
N GLY A 44 1.23 -9.24 -14.41
CA GLY A 44 1.99 -9.69 -15.58
C GLY A 44 1.21 -9.62 -16.88
N LYS A 45 -0.13 -9.76 -16.82
CA LYS A 45 -0.99 -9.68 -18.01
C LYS A 45 -1.30 -8.23 -18.46
N VAL A 46 -0.92 -7.22 -17.67
CA VAL A 46 -1.28 -5.82 -17.95
C VAL A 46 -0.28 -5.16 -18.90
N GLU A 47 -0.75 -4.84 -20.10
CA GLU A 47 -0.11 -3.90 -21.00
C GLU A 47 -0.66 -2.48 -20.75
N PHE A 48 0.19 -1.60 -20.24
CA PHE A 48 -0.23 -0.25 -19.85
C PHE A 48 -0.05 0.80 -20.95
N HIS A 49 -1.10 1.59 -21.16
CA HIS A 49 -1.14 2.74 -22.05
C HIS A 49 -1.48 4.01 -21.27
N ARG A 50 -0.60 5.01 -21.34
CA ARG A 50 -0.82 6.31 -20.69
C ARG A 50 -1.58 7.25 -21.62
N ALA A 51 -2.89 7.35 -21.45
CA ALA A 51 -3.76 8.16 -22.30
C ALA A 51 -4.90 8.81 -21.51
N ASP A 52 -5.38 9.97 -21.98
CA ASP A 52 -6.66 10.53 -21.53
C ASP A 52 -7.78 9.90 -22.35
N ILE A 53 -8.88 9.51 -21.70
CA ILE A 53 -10.01 8.85 -22.37
C ILE A 53 -10.74 9.76 -23.37
N ARG A 54 -10.45 11.06 -23.38
CA ARG A 54 -10.94 12.02 -24.38
C ARG A 54 -10.12 12.03 -25.67
N ASP A 55 -8.93 11.43 -25.65
CA ASP A 55 -8.04 11.45 -26.81
C ASP A 55 -8.54 10.50 -27.91
N PRO A 56 -8.48 10.88 -29.19
CA PRO A 56 -8.92 10.01 -30.30
C PRO A 56 -8.14 8.69 -30.41
N GLN A 57 -6.90 8.65 -29.90
CA GLN A 57 -6.04 7.45 -29.91
C GLN A 57 -6.62 6.28 -29.10
N ILE A 58 -7.63 6.50 -28.26
CA ILE A 58 -8.32 5.43 -27.53
C ILE A 58 -8.88 4.37 -28.49
N ALA A 59 -9.31 4.77 -29.69
CA ALA A 59 -9.73 3.83 -30.72
C ALA A 59 -8.61 2.87 -31.13
N ASP A 60 -7.39 3.36 -31.28
CA ASP A 60 -6.25 2.54 -31.70
C ASP A 60 -5.75 1.65 -30.55
N ILE A 61 -5.82 2.15 -29.31
CA ILE A 61 -5.44 1.38 -28.11
C ILE A 61 -6.43 0.24 -27.85
N LEU A 62 -7.71 0.43 -28.15
CA LEU A 62 -8.74 -0.61 -27.98
C LEU A 62 -8.79 -1.63 -29.14
N ALA A 63 -7.90 -1.53 -30.13
CA ALA A 63 -7.85 -2.46 -31.23
C ALA A 63 -7.56 -3.90 -30.74
N GLY A 64 -8.46 -4.82 -31.10
CA GLY A 64 -8.37 -6.23 -30.69
C GLY A 64 -8.84 -6.54 -29.27
N ALA A 65 -9.48 -5.60 -28.56
CA ALA A 65 -10.13 -5.89 -27.29
C ALA A 65 -11.48 -6.61 -27.49
N ASP A 66 -11.72 -7.68 -26.73
CA ASP A 66 -12.97 -8.43 -26.76
C ASP A 66 -13.97 -7.87 -25.72
N VAL A 67 -13.45 -7.50 -24.55
CA VAL A 67 -14.25 -7.00 -23.42
C VAL A 67 -13.65 -5.70 -22.90
N VAL A 68 -14.47 -4.67 -22.68
CA VAL A 68 -14.03 -3.37 -22.16
C VAL A 68 -14.72 -3.06 -20.83
N TYR A 69 -13.94 -2.90 -19.76
CA TYR A 69 -14.39 -2.30 -18.50
C TYR A 69 -14.17 -0.79 -18.53
N HIS A 70 -15.26 -0.03 -18.47
CA HIS A 70 -15.20 1.42 -18.37
C HIS A 70 -15.23 1.90 -16.91
N LEU A 71 -14.05 2.01 -16.28
CA LEU A 71 -13.86 2.42 -14.88
C LEU A 71 -13.25 3.83 -14.73
N ALA A 72 -12.83 4.46 -15.83
CA ALA A 72 -12.29 5.81 -15.81
C ALA A 72 -13.37 6.83 -15.48
N PHE A 73 -13.33 7.38 -14.27
CA PHE A 73 -14.28 8.38 -13.82
C PHE A 73 -13.69 9.27 -12.72
N ILE A 74 -13.91 10.58 -12.82
CA ILE A 74 -13.56 11.52 -11.75
C ILE A 74 -14.69 11.51 -10.72
N VAL A 75 -14.44 10.86 -9.58
CA VAL A 75 -15.38 10.78 -8.44
C VAL A 75 -15.15 11.92 -7.45
N GLY A 76 -13.90 12.25 -7.13
CA GLY A 76 -13.59 13.35 -6.19
C GLY A 76 -13.90 14.70 -6.81
N GLN A 77 -14.59 15.58 -6.08
CA GLN A 77 -14.91 16.91 -6.61
C GLN A 77 -13.60 17.69 -6.82
N ILE A 78 -13.24 17.96 -8.07
CA ILE A 78 -12.12 18.83 -8.41
C ILE A 78 -12.62 20.27 -8.56
N GLN A 79 -11.73 21.24 -8.39
CA GLN A 79 -12.10 22.67 -8.45
C GLN A 79 -12.70 23.05 -9.81
N ASP A 80 -12.21 22.44 -10.88
CA ASP A 80 -12.73 22.60 -12.23
C ASP A 80 -13.79 21.52 -12.52
N THR A 81 -15.01 21.78 -12.03
CA THR A 81 -16.16 20.88 -12.23
C THR A 81 -16.46 20.67 -13.72
N GLN A 82 -16.26 21.68 -14.57
CA GLN A 82 -16.53 21.56 -16.01
C GLN A 82 -15.56 20.59 -16.67
N LYS A 83 -14.28 20.65 -16.32
CA LYS A 83 -13.31 19.65 -16.76
C LYS A 83 -13.65 18.24 -16.29
N ALA A 84 -14.14 18.07 -15.05
CA ALA A 84 -14.60 16.77 -14.58
C ALA A 84 -15.81 16.25 -15.37
N LEU A 85 -16.77 17.13 -15.67
CA LEU A 85 -17.93 16.79 -16.50
C LEU A 85 -17.51 16.40 -17.92
N ASP A 86 -16.59 17.13 -18.53
CA ASP A 86 -16.04 16.83 -19.86
C ASP A 86 -15.35 15.47 -19.89
N ILE A 87 -14.44 15.19 -18.95
CA ILE A 87 -13.79 13.87 -18.82
C ILE A 87 -14.83 12.77 -18.64
N ASN A 88 -15.77 12.96 -17.72
CA ASN A 88 -16.76 11.94 -17.40
C ASN A 88 -17.74 11.71 -18.56
N ILE A 89 -18.19 12.74 -19.26
CA ILE A 89 -19.25 12.63 -20.28
C ILE A 89 -18.66 12.38 -21.66
N ASN A 90 -17.81 13.29 -22.14
CA ASN A 90 -17.23 13.20 -23.48
C ASN A 90 -16.14 12.13 -23.55
N GLY A 91 -15.37 11.93 -22.47
CA GLY A 91 -14.46 10.79 -22.37
C GLY A 91 -15.18 9.44 -22.44
N SER A 92 -16.30 9.28 -21.70
CA SER A 92 -17.12 8.07 -21.81
C SER A 92 -17.65 7.87 -23.22
N ARG A 93 -18.13 8.94 -23.86
CA ARG A 93 -18.63 8.90 -25.24
C ARG A 93 -17.55 8.40 -26.21
N ASN A 94 -16.34 8.97 -26.14
CA ASN A 94 -15.21 8.56 -26.97
C ASN A 94 -14.84 7.09 -26.76
N VAL A 95 -14.87 6.59 -25.51
CA VAL A 95 -14.63 5.18 -25.21
C VAL A 95 -15.71 4.29 -25.84
N PHE A 96 -16.99 4.61 -25.70
CA PHE A 96 -18.07 3.80 -26.27
C PHE A 96 -18.06 3.81 -27.81
N GLU A 97 -17.82 4.96 -28.44
CA GLU A 97 -17.64 5.07 -29.88
C GLU A 97 -16.42 4.25 -30.37
N SER A 98 -15.33 4.26 -29.59
CA SER A 98 -14.14 3.44 -29.85
C SER A 98 -14.41 1.94 -29.72
N CYS A 99 -15.28 1.52 -28.79
CA CYS A 99 -15.68 0.12 -28.65
C CYS A 99 -16.44 -0.36 -29.88
N VAL A 100 -17.39 0.45 -30.38
CA VAL A 100 -18.16 0.15 -31.60
C VAL A 100 -17.22 0.08 -32.81
N LYS A 101 -16.31 1.06 -32.97
CA LYS A 101 -15.36 1.08 -34.09
C LYS A 101 -14.48 -0.18 -34.16
N ASN A 102 -14.17 -0.78 -33.02
CA ASN A 102 -13.34 -1.98 -32.93
C ASN A 102 -14.13 -3.29 -32.82
N ASN A 103 -15.46 -3.26 -32.92
CA ASN A 103 -16.33 -4.44 -32.79
C ASN A 103 -16.09 -5.22 -31.50
N VAL A 104 -15.90 -4.49 -30.39
CA VAL A 104 -15.78 -5.08 -29.05
C VAL A 104 -17.04 -5.90 -28.76
N SER A 105 -16.89 -7.14 -28.29
CA SER A 105 -18.03 -8.03 -28.04
C SER A 105 -18.84 -7.63 -26.81
N LYS A 106 -18.19 -7.09 -25.78
CA LYS A 106 -18.87 -6.70 -24.52
C LYS A 106 -18.29 -5.43 -23.89
N VAL A 107 -19.17 -4.55 -23.42
CA VAL A 107 -18.80 -3.34 -22.68
C VAL A 107 -19.47 -3.36 -21.31
N ILE A 108 -18.66 -3.33 -20.25
CA ILE A 108 -19.09 -3.31 -18.85
C ILE A 108 -18.84 -1.90 -18.30
N TYR A 109 -19.91 -1.15 -18.13
CA TYR A 109 -19.87 0.20 -17.56
C TYR A 109 -20.21 0.18 -16.08
N THR A 110 -19.30 0.66 -15.23
CA THR A 110 -19.58 0.82 -13.79
C THR A 110 -20.29 2.13 -13.53
N SER A 111 -21.61 2.05 -13.41
CA SER A 111 -22.46 3.11 -12.87
C SER A 111 -22.43 3.10 -11.34
N SER A 112 -23.35 3.81 -10.69
CA SER A 112 -23.36 3.97 -9.23
C SER A 112 -24.79 4.04 -8.72
N SER A 113 -25.03 3.57 -7.49
CA SER A 113 -26.31 3.75 -6.79
C SER A 113 -26.78 5.20 -6.78
N THR A 114 -25.85 6.17 -6.82
CA THR A 114 -26.19 7.60 -6.81
C THR A 114 -27.07 8.03 -7.98
N VAL A 115 -27.17 7.27 -9.09
CA VAL A 115 -28.02 7.63 -10.24
C VAL A 115 -29.52 7.66 -9.91
N TYR A 116 -29.94 6.98 -8.84
CA TYR A 116 -31.32 7.05 -8.34
C TYR A 116 -31.64 8.37 -7.62
N GLY A 117 -30.61 9.15 -7.28
CA GLY A 117 -30.75 10.42 -6.56
C GLY A 117 -31.14 10.24 -5.09
N ALA A 118 -30.78 11.23 -4.27
CA ALA A 118 -31.14 11.27 -2.85
C ALA A 118 -32.36 12.19 -2.67
N HIS A 119 -33.54 11.61 -2.45
CA HIS A 119 -34.80 12.34 -2.27
C HIS A 119 -35.68 11.75 -1.15
N ALA A 120 -36.62 12.55 -0.65
CA ALA A 120 -37.48 12.20 0.49
C ALA A 120 -38.45 11.05 0.24
N ASP A 121 -38.84 10.87 -1.01
CA ASP A 121 -39.79 9.87 -1.51
C ASP A 121 -39.08 8.59 -2.02
N ASN A 122 -37.78 8.44 -1.74
CA ASN A 122 -37.03 7.26 -2.17
C ASN A 122 -37.63 5.97 -1.55
N PRO A 123 -37.93 4.94 -2.35
CA PRO A 123 -38.32 3.64 -1.83
C PRO A 123 -37.13 2.96 -1.14
N ILE A 124 -37.44 1.98 -0.30
CA ILE A 124 -36.44 1.03 0.19
C ILE A 124 -36.32 -0.07 -0.87
N GLY A 125 -35.17 -0.13 -1.54
CA GLY A 125 -34.88 -1.18 -2.52
C GLY A 125 -35.21 -0.77 -3.95
N PHE A 126 -34.49 0.22 -4.48
CA PHE A 126 -34.53 0.59 -5.89
C PHE A 126 -34.26 -0.62 -6.77
N ARG A 127 -35.14 -0.85 -7.74
CA ARG A 127 -34.96 -1.80 -8.85
C ARG A 127 -34.39 -1.08 -10.05
N GLU A 128 -33.82 -1.82 -11.00
CA GLU A 128 -33.06 -1.25 -12.11
C GLU A 128 -33.90 -0.44 -13.11
N ASP A 129 -35.21 -0.66 -13.14
CA ASP A 129 -36.20 0.07 -13.93
C ASP A 129 -36.63 1.41 -13.31
N ALA A 130 -36.23 1.69 -12.06
CA ALA A 130 -36.54 2.95 -11.41
C ALA A 130 -35.95 4.15 -12.18
N PRO A 131 -36.65 5.30 -12.20
CA PRO A 131 -36.21 6.46 -12.95
C PRO A 131 -34.89 7.01 -12.41
N LEU A 132 -34.03 7.47 -13.32
CA LEU A 132 -32.83 8.20 -12.96
C LEU A 132 -33.20 9.60 -12.48
N ARG A 133 -32.63 10.04 -11.36
CA ARG A 133 -32.96 11.34 -10.75
C ARG A 133 -31.69 12.13 -10.50
N VAL A 134 -31.69 13.37 -10.99
CA VAL A 134 -30.57 14.30 -10.80
C VAL A 134 -30.78 15.09 -9.51
N ASN A 135 -29.74 15.16 -8.69
CA ASN A 135 -29.62 16.13 -7.62
C ASN A 135 -28.89 17.36 -8.17
N GLU A 136 -29.59 18.49 -8.28
CA GLU A 136 -29.12 19.75 -8.91
C GLU A 136 -27.73 20.24 -8.45
N ASP A 137 -27.33 19.85 -7.24
CA ASP A 137 -26.09 20.30 -6.60
C ASP A 137 -24.90 19.33 -6.75
N SER A 138 -25.11 18.16 -7.37
CA SER A 138 -24.14 17.06 -7.38
C SER A 138 -23.66 16.72 -8.80
N TYR A 139 -22.48 17.25 -9.16
CA TYR A 139 -21.84 16.98 -10.45
C TYR A 139 -21.59 15.47 -10.70
N TYR A 140 -21.31 14.70 -9.64
CA TYR A 140 -21.05 13.27 -9.74
C TYR A 140 -22.31 12.50 -10.11
N ASN A 141 -23.43 12.76 -9.42
CA ASN A 141 -24.71 12.17 -9.76
C ASN A 141 -25.14 12.63 -11.17
N GLU A 142 -25.04 13.93 -11.47
CA GLU A 142 -25.38 14.47 -12.79
C GLU A 142 -24.60 13.78 -13.92
N SER A 143 -23.27 13.66 -13.79
CA SER A 143 -22.44 12.99 -14.80
C SER A 143 -22.76 11.50 -14.92
N LYS A 144 -22.98 10.78 -13.81
CA LYS A 144 -23.37 9.37 -13.87
C LYS A 144 -24.73 9.17 -14.54
N VAL A 145 -25.73 10.02 -14.24
CA VAL A 145 -27.05 9.98 -14.90
C VAL A 145 -26.92 10.28 -16.38
N LYS A 146 -26.18 11.34 -16.76
CA LYS A 146 -25.99 11.70 -18.18
C LYS A 146 -25.31 10.58 -18.97
N VAL A 147 -24.22 10.02 -18.43
CA VAL A 147 -23.48 8.92 -19.08
C VAL A 147 -24.35 7.70 -19.26
N GLU A 148 -25.06 7.29 -18.21
CA GLU A 148 -25.91 6.11 -18.30
C GLU A 148 -27.06 6.30 -19.29
N THR A 149 -27.72 7.47 -19.30
CA THR A 149 -28.80 7.78 -20.25
C THR A 149 -28.30 7.69 -21.70
N PHE A 150 -27.22 8.41 -22.05
CA PHE A 150 -26.77 8.41 -23.44
C PHE A 150 -26.14 7.07 -23.83
N ALA A 151 -25.44 6.38 -22.94
CA ALA A 151 -24.84 5.07 -23.25
C ALA A 151 -25.93 4.03 -23.54
N ARG A 152 -27.00 4.00 -22.73
CA ARG A 152 -28.16 3.14 -23.00
C ARG A 152 -28.77 3.43 -24.36
N ASP A 153 -28.98 4.72 -24.68
CA ASP A 153 -29.54 5.11 -25.97
C ASP A 153 -28.63 4.75 -27.15
N PHE A 154 -27.31 4.91 -26.96
CA PHE A 154 -26.28 4.59 -27.95
C PHE A 154 -26.21 3.09 -28.24
N PHE A 155 -26.07 2.24 -27.22
CA PHE A 155 -25.94 0.80 -27.40
C PHE A 155 -27.23 0.10 -27.83
N ARG A 156 -28.42 0.74 -27.72
CA ARG A 156 -29.64 0.22 -28.38
C ARG A 156 -29.49 0.12 -29.90
N ASN A 157 -28.65 0.97 -30.51
CA ASN A 157 -28.39 0.95 -31.95
C ASN A 157 -27.24 0.00 -32.34
N HIS A 158 -26.61 -0.66 -31.37
CA HIS A 158 -25.50 -1.60 -31.54
C HIS A 158 -25.78 -2.91 -30.78
N PRO A 159 -26.83 -3.67 -31.17
CA PRO A 159 -27.27 -4.87 -30.45
C PRO A 159 -26.27 -6.05 -30.54
N ASP A 160 -25.28 -5.95 -31.42
CA ASP A 160 -24.16 -6.87 -31.56
C ASP A 160 -23.15 -6.79 -30.40
N ILE A 161 -23.20 -5.72 -29.61
CA ILE A 161 -22.34 -5.52 -28.44
C ILE A 161 -23.16 -5.73 -27.16
N THR A 162 -22.76 -6.69 -26.32
CA THR A 162 -23.38 -6.85 -25.00
C THR A 162 -22.98 -5.65 -24.12
N PHE A 163 -23.93 -4.74 -23.89
CA PHE A 163 -23.75 -3.62 -22.97
C PHE A 163 -24.31 -3.94 -21.57
N THR A 164 -23.43 -4.00 -20.58
CA THR A 164 -23.75 -4.28 -19.18
C THR A 164 -23.48 -3.05 -18.32
N VAL A 165 -24.49 -2.60 -17.58
CA VAL A 165 -24.37 -1.51 -16.61
C VAL A 165 -24.42 -2.07 -15.20
N ILE A 166 -23.35 -1.87 -14.44
CA ILE A 166 -23.25 -2.26 -13.03
C ILE A 166 -23.47 -1.01 -12.17
N ARG A 167 -24.63 -0.89 -11.52
CA ARG A 167 -24.90 0.15 -10.50
C ARG A 167 -24.38 -0.35 -9.15
N SER A 168 -23.16 0.04 -8.81
CA SER A 168 -22.50 -0.39 -7.56
C SER A 168 -22.93 0.44 -6.35
N ALA A 169 -23.04 -0.22 -5.19
CA ALA A 169 -23.13 0.41 -3.88
C ALA A 169 -21.79 1.06 -3.47
N LEU A 170 -21.74 1.66 -2.28
CA LEU A 170 -20.56 2.40 -1.81
C LEU A 170 -19.40 1.45 -1.49
N LEU A 171 -18.33 1.50 -2.29
CA LEU A 171 -17.17 0.61 -2.15
C LEU A 171 -16.36 0.92 -0.88
N PHE A 172 -16.21 -0.10 -0.02
CA PHE A 172 -15.39 -0.10 1.18
C PHE A 172 -14.63 -1.42 1.31
N GLY A 173 -13.51 -1.40 2.04
CA GLY A 173 -12.69 -2.58 2.26
C GLY A 173 -11.33 -2.23 2.87
N PRO A 174 -10.52 -3.24 3.24
CA PRO A 174 -9.19 -3.05 3.83
C PRO A 174 -8.24 -2.15 3.03
N HIS A 175 -8.31 -2.19 1.69
CA HIS A 175 -7.38 -1.46 0.82
C HIS A 175 -7.94 -0.14 0.29
N ILE A 176 -9.22 0.16 0.55
CA ILE A 176 -9.89 1.36 0.05
C ILE A 176 -9.48 2.61 0.84
N ASP A 177 -9.00 3.62 0.11
CA ASP A 177 -8.67 4.96 0.65
C ASP A 177 -9.27 6.07 -0.24
N ASN A 178 -10.59 6.08 -0.32
CA ASN A 178 -11.36 7.03 -1.11
C ASN A 178 -11.71 8.29 -0.29
N MET A 179 -12.44 9.23 -0.90
CA MET A 179 -12.84 10.47 -0.24
C MET A 179 -13.74 10.24 0.99
N PHE A 180 -14.59 9.21 0.94
CA PHE A 180 -15.55 8.90 2.01
C PHE A 180 -14.89 8.17 3.17
N SER A 181 -13.97 7.24 2.91
CA SER A 181 -13.24 6.53 3.96
C SER A 181 -12.51 7.51 4.89
N LYS A 182 -11.98 8.61 4.34
CA LYS A 182 -11.28 9.65 5.11
C LYS A 182 -12.16 10.42 6.10
N LEU A 183 -13.48 10.45 5.91
CA LEU A 183 -14.39 11.09 6.88
C LEU A 183 -14.42 10.33 8.20
N TYR A 184 -14.16 9.01 8.16
CA TYR A 184 -14.13 8.15 9.34
C TYR A 184 -12.80 8.25 10.10
N ASP A 185 -11.77 8.90 9.53
CA ASP A 185 -10.50 9.18 10.21
C ASP A 185 -10.54 10.52 11.01
N LEU A 186 -11.62 11.29 10.91
CA LEU A 186 -11.75 12.58 11.59
C LEU A 186 -12.19 12.42 13.06
N PRO A 187 -11.67 13.22 14.01
CA PRO A 187 -12.11 13.14 15.40
C PRO A 187 -13.56 13.61 15.59
N VAL A 188 -14.00 14.54 14.74
CA VAL A 188 -15.34 15.14 14.74
C VAL A 188 -15.81 15.30 13.31
N SER A 189 -17.06 14.92 13.05
CA SER A 189 -17.74 15.12 11.77
C SER A 189 -19.17 15.63 12.01
N SER A 190 -19.86 16.03 10.95
CA SER A 190 -21.22 16.57 11.03
C SER A 190 -22.18 15.81 10.13
N LEU A 191 -23.40 15.61 10.61
CA LEU A 191 -24.50 15.03 9.83
C LEU A 191 -25.71 15.98 9.78
N PRO A 192 -26.54 15.91 8.73
CA PRO A 192 -27.83 16.59 8.69
C PRO A 192 -28.67 16.29 9.93
N MET A 193 -29.11 17.35 10.62
CA MET A 193 -29.92 17.24 11.84
C MET A 193 -31.29 16.61 11.55
N GLY A 194 -31.75 15.75 12.46
CA GLY A 194 -33.11 15.18 12.43
C GLY A 194 -33.32 14.05 11.40
N ARG A 195 -32.25 13.59 10.73
CA ARG A 195 -32.34 12.52 9.72
C ARG A 195 -31.39 11.38 10.06
N THR A 196 -31.86 10.14 9.85
CA THR A 196 -30.99 8.96 9.86
C THR A 196 -30.96 8.38 8.47
N THR A 197 -29.82 8.53 7.79
CA THR A 197 -29.56 7.84 6.53
C THR A 197 -28.87 6.51 6.78
N HIS A 198 -29.07 5.59 5.85
CA HIS A 198 -28.41 4.30 5.82
C HIS A 198 -27.55 4.22 4.56
N ASN A 199 -26.33 3.72 4.71
CA ASN A 199 -25.44 3.42 3.60
C ASN A 199 -25.51 1.92 3.30
N GLN A 200 -25.71 1.59 2.03
CA GLN A 200 -25.44 0.26 1.50
C GLN A 200 -23.98 0.23 1.02
N TYR A 201 -23.20 -0.70 1.55
CA TYR A 201 -21.80 -0.88 1.15
C TYR A 201 -21.65 -2.07 0.22
N ILE A 202 -20.50 -2.13 -0.45
CA ILE A 202 -20.01 -3.33 -1.14
C ILE A 202 -18.55 -3.53 -0.75
N HIS A 203 -18.19 -4.76 -0.37
CA HIS A 203 -16.81 -5.10 -0.06
C HIS A 203 -15.96 -5.14 -1.34
N GLU A 204 -14.68 -4.82 -1.24
CA GLU A 204 -13.76 -4.85 -2.38
C GLU A 204 -13.67 -6.22 -3.07
N GLU A 205 -13.68 -7.31 -2.31
CA GLU A 205 -13.76 -8.68 -2.88
C GLU A 205 -15.10 -8.96 -3.58
N ASP A 206 -16.21 -8.46 -3.01
CA ASP A 206 -17.55 -8.66 -3.56
C ASP A 206 -17.72 -7.90 -4.88
N LEU A 207 -17.19 -6.68 -4.96
CA LEU A 207 -17.17 -5.92 -6.21
C LEU A 207 -16.28 -6.59 -7.26
N GLY A 208 -15.09 -7.05 -6.88
CA GLY A 208 -14.20 -7.80 -7.77
C GLY A 208 -14.89 -9.02 -8.38
N SER A 209 -15.47 -9.86 -7.54
CA SER A 209 -16.19 -11.06 -8.01
C SER A 209 -17.40 -10.72 -8.88
N ALA A 210 -18.18 -9.67 -8.56
CA ALA A 210 -19.30 -9.26 -9.38
C ALA A 210 -18.88 -8.74 -10.76
N LEU A 211 -17.79 -7.98 -10.84
CA LEU A 211 -17.24 -7.51 -12.12
C LEU A 211 -16.69 -8.66 -12.95
N HIS A 212 -16.08 -9.66 -12.31
CA HIS A 212 -15.60 -10.87 -12.97
C HIS A 212 -16.76 -11.69 -13.54
N MET A 213 -17.83 -11.89 -12.76
CA MET A 213 -19.08 -12.53 -13.22
C MET A 213 -19.73 -11.76 -14.39
N ALA A 214 -19.65 -10.43 -14.40
CA ALA A 214 -20.19 -9.63 -15.50
C ALA A 214 -19.44 -9.84 -16.83
N MET A 215 -18.15 -10.20 -16.79
CA MET A 215 -17.41 -10.61 -17.98
C MET A 215 -17.78 -12.03 -18.39
N ALA A 216 -17.78 -12.97 -17.45
CA ALA A 216 -18.01 -14.39 -17.71
C ALA A 216 -19.44 -14.71 -18.18
N CYS A 217 -20.46 -13.99 -17.69
CA CYS A 217 -21.86 -14.22 -18.05
C CYS A 217 -22.34 -13.23 -19.12
N ASP A 218 -23.23 -13.66 -20.03
CA ASP A 218 -23.92 -12.76 -20.95
C ASP A 218 -25.03 -11.97 -20.23
N LEU A 219 -24.74 -10.74 -19.86
CA LEU A 219 -25.59 -9.90 -19.00
C LEU A 219 -25.96 -8.58 -19.69
N PRO A 220 -26.76 -8.59 -20.76
CA PRO A 220 -27.23 -7.34 -21.36
C PRO A 220 -28.13 -6.58 -20.37
N GLY A 221 -27.97 -5.25 -20.32
CA GLY A 221 -28.79 -4.35 -19.54
C GLY A 221 -28.19 -3.93 -18.19
N ILE A 222 -29.05 -3.58 -17.24
CA ILE A 222 -28.67 -2.89 -16.00
C ILE A 222 -28.83 -3.84 -14.81
N TYR A 223 -27.87 -3.80 -13.89
CA TYR A 223 -27.82 -4.63 -12.70
C TYR A 223 -27.34 -3.83 -11.48
N ASN A 224 -28.08 -3.89 -10.38
CA ASN A 224 -27.64 -3.38 -9.08
C ASN A 224 -26.74 -4.38 -8.39
N VAL A 225 -25.64 -3.91 -7.80
CA VAL A 225 -24.70 -4.75 -7.05
C VAL A 225 -24.31 -4.07 -5.74
N GLY A 226 -24.48 -4.80 -4.63
CA GLY A 226 -24.22 -4.33 -3.28
C GLY A 226 -24.53 -5.41 -2.24
N ALA A 227 -24.25 -5.13 -0.98
CA ALA A 227 -24.65 -5.99 0.14
C ALA A 227 -26.19 -6.01 0.32
N ASP A 228 -26.69 -7.08 0.94
CA ASP A 228 -28.14 -7.31 1.12
C ASP A 228 -28.77 -6.44 2.21
N ASP A 229 -27.94 -5.80 3.02
CA ASP A 229 -28.33 -4.93 4.13
C ASP A 229 -27.72 -3.53 3.99
N GLY A 230 -28.20 -2.61 4.81
CA GLY A 230 -27.66 -1.26 4.93
C GLY A 230 -27.35 -0.94 6.39
N MET A 231 -26.39 -0.05 6.61
CA MET A 231 -25.98 0.37 7.95
C MET A 231 -26.26 1.86 8.16
N ALA A 232 -26.86 2.21 9.30
CA ALA A 232 -27.10 3.59 9.67
C ALA A 232 -25.77 4.37 9.70
N THR A 233 -25.70 5.50 8.99
CA THR A 233 -24.50 6.33 8.87
C THR A 233 -23.96 6.73 10.25
N ARG A 234 -24.86 7.04 11.20
CA ARG A 234 -24.48 7.35 12.60
C ARG A 234 -23.80 6.20 13.32
N HIS A 235 -24.19 4.95 13.04
CA HIS A 235 -23.57 3.78 13.66
C HIS A 235 -22.17 3.55 13.07
N ALA A 236 -22.01 3.76 11.76
CA ALA A 236 -20.70 3.75 11.10
C ALA A 236 -19.72 4.74 11.76
N PHE A 237 -20.15 5.99 11.94
CA PHE A 237 -19.33 7.00 12.63
C PHE A 237 -19.04 6.65 14.09
N ALA A 238 -20.02 6.11 14.82
CA ALA A 238 -19.83 5.67 16.20
C ALA A 238 -18.81 4.52 16.31
N MET A 239 -18.87 3.54 15.42
CA MET A 239 -17.89 2.43 15.36
C MET A 239 -16.48 2.93 15.04
N ALA A 240 -16.36 3.96 14.20
CA ALA A 240 -15.09 4.61 13.90
C ALA A 240 -14.58 5.54 15.02
N GLY A 241 -15.33 5.73 16.11
CA GLY A 241 -14.97 6.63 17.21
C GLY A 241 -15.13 8.13 16.87
N VAL A 242 -15.82 8.46 15.78
CA VAL A 242 -16.02 9.84 15.33
C VAL A 242 -17.20 10.47 16.07
N ARG A 243 -16.97 11.63 16.68
CA ARG A 243 -18.05 12.40 17.32
C ARG A 243 -18.87 13.12 16.27
N ILE A 244 -20.19 12.93 16.29
CA ILE A 244 -21.11 13.55 15.32
C ILE A 244 -21.71 14.81 15.93
N ILE A 245 -21.60 15.92 15.21
CA ILE A 245 -22.34 17.15 15.51
C ILE A 245 -23.52 17.24 14.53
N PRO A 246 -24.78 17.18 15.00
CA PRO A 246 -25.93 17.41 14.14
C PRO A 246 -25.98 18.90 13.73
N VAL A 247 -26.09 19.17 12.44
CA VAL A 247 -26.12 20.54 11.90
C VAL A 247 -27.32 20.68 10.96
N PRO A 248 -28.08 21.80 11.00
CA PRO A 248 -29.12 22.05 10.00
C PRO A 248 -28.58 21.91 8.57
N THR A 249 -29.29 21.17 7.72
CA THR A 249 -28.80 20.79 6.37
C THR A 249 -28.37 21.99 5.54
N SER A 250 -29.11 23.10 5.59
CA SER A 250 -28.79 24.34 4.85
C SER A 250 -27.45 24.93 5.28
N LEU A 251 -27.18 24.96 6.58
CA LEU A 251 -25.91 25.42 7.13
C LEU A 251 -24.77 24.47 6.74
N LEU A 252 -25.00 23.16 6.79
CA LEU A 252 -23.98 22.18 6.40
C LEU A 252 -23.62 22.29 4.90
N LYS A 253 -24.62 22.50 4.04
CA LYS A 253 -24.40 22.76 2.59
C LYS A 253 -23.59 24.03 2.36
N LEU A 254 -23.86 25.10 3.11
CA LEU A 254 -23.09 26.35 3.05
C LEU A 254 -21.64 26.16 3.48
N VAL A 255 -21.40 25.52 4.63
CA VAL A 255 -20.06 25.23 5.15
C VAL A 255 -19.27 24.37 4.17
N ALA A 256 -19.89 23.32 3.61
CA ALA A 256 -19.26 22.47 2.61
C ALA A 256 -18.92 23.25 1.32
N ALA A 257 -19.81 24.12 0.84
CA ALA A 257 -19.56 24.94 -0.35
C ALA A 257 -18.38 25.90 -0.15
N VAL A 258 -18.35 26.62 0.98
CA VAL A 258 -17.28 27.56 1.30
C VAL A 258 -15.96 26.82 1.55
N GLY A 259 -15.97 25.76 2.36
CA GLY A 259 -14.78 24.96 2.65
C GLY A 259 -14.20 24.31 1.40
N PHE A 260 -15.03 23.83 0.48
CA PHE A 260 -14.57 23.31 -0.81
C PHE A 260 -13.92 24.40 -1.67
N LYS A 261 -14.55 25.59 -1.80
CA LYS A 261 -13.99 26.73 -2.56
C LYS A 261 -12.65 27.21 -1.99
N LEU A 262 -12.50 27.15 -0.67
CA LEU A 262 -11.26 27.46 0.05
C LEU A 262 -10.25 26.30 0.09
N ARG A 263 -10.55 25.15 -0.52
CA ARG A 263 -9.72 23.92 -0.52
C ARG A 263 -9.45 23.35 0.88
N LEU A 264 -10.31 23.65 1.85
CA LEU A 264 -10.27 23.10 3.20
C LEU A 264 -10.87 21.67 3.25
N PHE A 265 -11.81 21.37 2.35
CA PHE A 265 -12.45 20.06 2.23
C PHE A 265 -12.39 19.54 0.80
N SER A 266 -12.38 18.22 0.65
CA SER A 266 -12.45 17.52 -0.63
C SER A 266 -13.88 17.32 -1.16
N ALA A 267 -14.90 17.68 -0.37
CA ALA A 267 -16.31 17.51 -0.70
C ALA A 267 -17.09 18.83 -0.55
N GLY A 268 -17.80 19.24 -1.59
CA GLY A 268 -18.69 20.41 -1.58
C GLY A 268 -20.16 20.07 -1.33
N ARG A 269 -21.04 21.05 -1.61
CA ARG A 269 -22.50 20.99 -1.34
C ARG A 269 -23.20 19.73 -1.88
N GLY A 270 -22.81 19.25 -3.05
CA GLY A 270 -23.46 18.11 -3.71
C GLY A 270 -23.37 16.81 -2.93
N TRP A 271 -22.25 16.59 -2.23
CA TRP A 271 -22.07 15.42 -1.39
C TRP A 271 -22.94 15.45 -0.14
N VAL A 272 -23.20 16.65 0.41
CA VAL A 272 -24.16 16.81 1.50
C VAL A 272 -25.57 16.50 1.02
N SER A 273 -25.96 16.97 -0.17
CA SER A 273 -27.26 16.64 -0.77
C SER A 273 -27.43 15.14 -1.02
N LEU A 274 -26.41 14.44 -1.52
CA LEU A 274 -26.44 12.99 -1.72
C LEU A 274 -26.50 12.20 -0.40
N GLY A 275 -25.96 12.75 0.69
CA GLY A 275 -26.02 12.13 2.02
C GLY A 275 -27.30 12.45 2.80
N GLU A 276 -28.23 13.22 2.25
CA GLU A 276 -29.44 13.69 2.94
C GLU A 276 -30.53 12.61 3.03
N TYR A 277 -30.59 11.71 2.06
CA TYR A 277 -31.58 10.64 1.96
C TYR A 277 -30.93 9.30 1.62
N THR A 278 -31.52 8.22 2.13
CA THR A 278 -31.06 6.86 1.87
C THR A 278 -31.24 6.51 0.39
N ILE A 279 -30.22 5.90 -0.19
CA ILE A 279 -30.29 5.23 -1.48
C ILE A 279 -29.95 3.76 -1.24
N PHE A 280 -30.96 2.90 -1.31
CA PHE A 280 -30.82 1.47 -1.07
C PHE A 280 -31.31 0.70 -2.29
N MET A 281 -30.49 -0.21 -2.82
CA MET A 281 -30.77 -0.95 -4.05
C MET A 281 -31.20 -2.38 -3.74
N ASN A 282 -32.20 -2.87 -4.46
CA ASN A 282 -32.45 -4.30 -4.57
C ASN A 282 -31.48 -4.89 -5.61
N CYS A 283 -30.72 -5.92 -5.21
CA CYS A 283 -29.68 -6.55 -6.05
C CYS A 283 -30.11 -7.94 -6.58
N ASP A 284 -31.38 -8.33 -6.44
CA ASP A 284 -31.84 -9.69 -6.71
C ASP A 284 -31.73 -10.07 -8.19
N LYS A 285 -31.87 -9.10 -9.11
CA LYS A 285 -31.75 -9.33 -10.54
C LYS A 285 -30.35 -9.87 -10.91
N PHE A 286 -29.30 -9.28 -10.36
CA PHE A 286 -27.93 -9.73 -10.60
C PHE A 286 -27.69 -11.14 -10.04
N LYS A 287 -28.18 -11.40 -8.82
CA LYS A 287 -28.08 -12.72 -8.18
C LYS A 287 -28.82 -13.80 -8.97
N GLN A 288 -30.01 -13.50 -9.47
CA GLN A 288 -30.81 -14.44 -10.26
C GLN A 288 -30.16 -14.75 -11.62
N ALA A 289 -29.54 -13.75 -12.25
CA ALA A 289 -28.91 -13.90 -13.55
C ALA A 289 -27.55 -14.66 -13.50
N THR A 290 -26.84 -14.60 -12.38
CA THR A 290 -25.44 -15.09 -12.28
C THR A 290 -25.23 -16.16 -11.21
N GLY A 291 -26.15 -16.32 -10.26
CA GLY A 291 -25.93 -17.09 -9.04
C GLY A 291 -25.03 -16.40 -8.00
N TRP A 292 -24.53 -15.19 -8.30
CA TRP A 292 -23.67 -14.42 -7.40
C TRP A 292 -24.38 -14.08 -6.09
N LYS A 293 -23.64 -14.08 -4.98
CA LYS A 293 -24.11 -13.65 -3.67
C LYS A 293 -23.00 -12.84 -2.98
N PRO A 294 -23.33 -11.72 -2.31
CA PRO A 294 -22.34 -10.98 -1.56
C PRO A 294 -21.83 -11.86 -0.39
N ARG A 295 -20.51 -11.90 -0.22
CA ARG A 295 -19.86 -12.61 0.90
C ARG A 295 -19.96 -11.80 2.19
N TYR A 296 -20.01 -10.47 2.10
CA TYR A 296 -20.00 -9.58 3.25
C TYR A 296 -21.30 -8.77 3.34
N THR A 297 -21.80 -8.60 4.55
CA THR A 297 -22.83 -7.60 4.84
C THR A 297 -22.23 -6.19 4.83
N SER A 298 -23.08 -5.16 4.75
CA SER A 298 -22.70 -3.75 4.89
C SER A 298 -21.94 -3.51 6.20
N ARG A 299 -22.38 -4.16 7.29
CA ARG A 299 -21.70 -4.09 8.59
C ARG A 299 -20.34 -4.76 8.56
N GLN A 300 -20.24 -6.01 8.06
CA GLN A 300 -18.97 -6.74 7.98
C GLN A 300 -17.95 -6.02 7.08
N THR A 301 -18.43 -5.46 5.97
CA THR A 301 -17.64 -4.63 5.07
C THR A 301 -17.01 -3.46 5.84
N PHE A 302 -17.81 -2.75 6.64
CA PHE A 302 -17.31 -1.62 7.42
C PHE A 302 -16.39 -2.05 8.58
N GLU A 303 -16.68 -3.16 9.25
CA GLU A 303 -15.81 -3.74 10.29
C GLU A 303 -14.45 -4.14 9.72
N SER A 304 -14.39 -4.73 8.52
CA SER A 304 -13.13 -5.06 7.83
C SER A 304 -12.29 -3.81 7.54
N PHE A 305 -12.95 -2.72 7.13
CA PHE A 305 -12.33 -1.42 6.90
C PHE A 305 -11.75 -0.83 8.20
N LEU A 306 -12.50 -0.83 9.29
CA LEU A 306 -12.02 -0.35 10.59
C LEU A 306 -10.89 -1.22 11.15
N ALA A 307 -10.98 -2.54 11.03
CA ALA A 307 -9.94 -3.46 11.49
C ALA A 307 -8.60 -3.18 10.77
N ALA A 308 -8.65 -2.86 9.48
CA ALA A 308 -7.47 -2.41 8.74
C ALA A 308 -6.91 -1.09 9.28
N ARG A 309 -7.77 -0.10 9.56
CA ARG A 309 -7.36 1.20 10.11
C ARG A 309 -6.86 1.13 11.55
N GLU A 310 -7.46 0.32 12.40
CA GLU A 310 -7.01 0.11 13.77
C GLU A 310 -5.66 -0.59 13.82
N ARG A 311 -5.44 -1.57 12.95
CA ARG A 311 -4.13 -2.16 12.72
C ARG A 311 -3.15 -1.07 12.32
N ASP A 312 -3.47 -0.27 11.30
CA ASP A 312 -2.63 0.86 10.86
C ASP A 312 -2.38 1.92 11.98
N ALA A 313 -3.37 2.22 12.83
CA ALA A 313 -3.32 3.27 13.86
C ALA A 313 -2.64 2.84 15.17
N LYS A 314 -2.86 1.60 15.63
CA LYS A 314 -2.10 0.97 16.74
C LYS A 314 -0.61 0.81 16.38
N ASP A 315 -0.30 0.97 15.10
CA ASP A 315 1.03 0.90 14.54
C ASP A 315 1.69 2.27 14.24
N ASN A 316 1.14 3.46 14.58
CA ASN A 316 1.94 4.71 14.76
C ASN A 316 1.17 5.98 15.27
N PRO A 317 1.07 6.26 16.59
CA PRO A 317 0.35 7.44 17.09
C PRO A 317 0.99 8.80 16.73
N ILE A 318 2.33 8.85 16.57
CA ILE A 318 3.06 10.07 16.22
C ILE A 318 2.94 10.39 14.72
N GLN A 319 2.84 9.35 13.86
CA GLN A 319 2.66 9.53 12.42
C GLN A 319 1.24 9.99 12.06
N ALA A 320 0.23 9.63 12.85
CA ALA A 320 -1.12 10.19 12.72
C ALA A 320 -1.11 11.72 12.90
N THR A 321 -0.41 12.23 13.92
CA THR A 321 -0.28 13.67 14.19
C THR A 321 0.62 14.38 13.18
N LEU A 322 1.78 13.79 12.82
CA LEU A 322 2.73 14.41 11.89
C LEU A 322 2.26 14.33 10.42
N SER A 323 1.59 13.26 9.99
CA SER A 323 1.12 13.12 8.61
C SER A 323 0.10 14.21 8.24
N TRP A 324 -0.69 14.68 9.20
CA TRP A 324 -1.58 15.84 9.02
C TRP A 324 -0.80 17.13 8.78
N ILE A 325 0.29 17.37 9.53
CA ILE A 325 1.17 18.53 9.36
C ILE A 325 1.88 18.51 8.00
N PHE A 326 2.36 17.34 7.56
CA PHE A 326 3.09 17.20 6.28
C PHE A 326 2.18 17.16 5.04
N LYS A 327 0.92 16.71 5.17
CA LYS A 327 -0.06 16.73 4.06
C LYS A 327 -0.64 18.12 3.78
N SER A 328 -0.45 19.09 4.69
CA SER A 328 -1.11 20.39 4.65
C SER A 328 -0.23 21.54 4.12
N GLY A 329 0.95 21.27 3.56
CA GLY A 329 1.90 22.32 3.14
C GLY A 329 2.47 22.17 1.72
N PRO A 330 2.78 23.28 1.01
CA PRO A 330 3.36 23.22 -0.32
C PRO A 330 4.88 22.94 -0.26
N ARG A 331 5.35 21.93 -1.01
CA ARG A 331 6.73 21.75 -1.50
C ARG A 331 7.88 22.11 -0.52
N THR A 332 7.96 21.49 0.65
CA THR A 332 9.23 21.48 1.41
C THR A 332 9.78 20.06 1.48
N ARG A 333 10.80 19.79 0.66
CA ARG A 333 11.70 18.63 0.82
C ARG A 333 12.31 18.76 2.22
N PRO A 334 12.14 17.79 3.14
CA PRO A 334 12.90 17.86 4.37
C PRO A 334 14.37 17.66 3.99
N THR A 335 15.22 18.61 4.38
CA THR A 335 16.65 18.36 4.41
C THR A 335 16.88 17.21 5.38
N MET A 336 17.86 16.35 5.07
CA MET A 336 18.30 15.19 5.88
C MET A 336 18.70 15.53 7.34
N ALA A 337 18.45 16.76 7.81
CA ALA A 337 18.63 17.24 9.17
C ALA A 337 17.73 16.53 10.21
N VAL A 338 16.64 15.86 9.79
CA VAL A 338 15.81 14.99 10.67
C VAL A 338 16.63 13.83 11.27
N LEU A 339 17.74 13.42 10.64
CA LEU A 339 18.68 12.44 11.21
C LEU A 339 19.39 12.93 12.49
N ASN A 340 19.29 14.21 12.88
CA ASN A 340 19.77 14.67 14.19
C ASN A 340 18.87 14.26 15.36
N VAL A 341 17.64 13.77 15.10
CA VAL A 341 16.74 13.19 16.13
C VAL A 341 17.41 12.05 16.90
N PHE A 342 18.35 11.32 16.28
CA PHE A 342 19.12 10.27 16.96
C PHE A 342 20.06 10.79 18.07
N ARG A 343 20.33 12.10 18.15
CA ARG A 343 21.06 12.68 19.30
C ARG A 343 20.21 12.75 20.57
N LEU A 344 18.87 12.72 20.47
CA LEU A 344 17.96 12.67 21.62
C LEU A 344 18.08 11.36 22.40
N GLY A 345 18.55 10.30 21.72
CA GLY A 345 18.92 9.03 22.34
C GLY A 345 20.17 9.11 23.23
N LYS A 346 20.73 10.29 23.52
CA LYS A 346 21.76 10.48 24.55
C LYS A 346 21.18 10.81 25.92
N VAL A 347 19.95 11.31 26.00
CA VAL A 347 19.30 11.71 27.26
C VAL A 347 18.74 10.46 27.97
N PRO A 348 19.10 10.20 29.25
CA PRO A 348 18.51 9.12 30.03
C PRO A 348 16.99 9.31 30.20
N GLY A 349 16.20 8.22 30.18
CA GLY A 349 14.74 8.25 30.42
C GLY A 349 13.88 8.60 29.20
N LEU A 350 14.30 9.54 28.35
CA LEU A 350 13.54 9.93 27.15
C LEU A 350 13.39 8.79 26.12
N ARG A 351 14.29 7.80 26.17
CA ARG A 351 14.39 6.66 25.24
C ARG A 351 13.24 5.65 25.36
N ARG A 352 12.64 5.50 26.55
CA ARG A 352 11.48 4.60 26.77
C ARG A 352 10.16 5.18 26.24
N ALA A 353 10.12 6.49 26.05
CA ALA A 353 8.96 7.21 25.51
C ALA A 353 8.97 7.31 23.97
N ILE A 354 10.01 6.79 23.30
CA ILE A 354 10.18 6.86 21.85
C ILE A 354 9.57 5.60 21.19
N PRO A 355 8.42 5.70 20.49
CA PRO A 355 7.63 4.52 20.10
C PRO A 355 8.29 3.56 19.10
N TRP A 356 9.26 4.02 18.31
CA TRP A 356 9.92 3.22 17.27
C TRP A 356 11.07 2.35 17.76
N MET A 357 11.44 2.40 19.05
CA MET A 357 12.41 1.48 19.66
C MET A 357 11.75 0.29 20.39
N ASN A 358 10.43 0.12 20.28
CA ASN A 358 9.73 -0.97 20.98
C ASN A 358 10.25 -2.37 20.54
N PRO A 359 10.80 -3.18 21.46
CA PRO A 359 11.31 -4.51 21.16
C PRO A 359 10.25 -5.49 20.64
N LYS A 360 8.98 -5.40 21.09
CA LYS A 360 7.92 -6.32 20.61
C LYS A 360 7.49 -6.10 19.15
N LYS A 361 8.00 -5.04 18.49
CA LYS A 361 7.57 -4.59 17.15
C LYS A 361 8.72 -4.31 16.18
N ASN A 362 9.97 -4.60 16.55
CA ASN A 362 11.14 -4.51 15.68
C ASN A 362 11.89 -5.85 15.73
N SER A 363 12.29 -6.37 14.58
CA SER A 363 13.14 -7.55 14.52
C SER A 363 14.23 -7.26 13.49
N MET A 364 15.45 -7.04 13.96
CA MET A 364 16.65 -6.83 13.14
C MET A 364 17.64 -7.94 13.43
N SER A 365 18.31 -8.46 12.40
CA SER A 365 19.35 -9.48 12.57
C SER A 365 20.57 -9.11 11.74
N TYR A 366 21.74 -9.13 12.39
CA TYR A 366 22.99 -9.08 11.67
C TYR A 366 23.24 -10.43 11.04
N LEU A 367 23.56 -10.39 9.75
CA LEU A 367 23.87 -11.58 8.99
C LEU A 367 25.39 -11.61 8.81
N PRO A 368 26.15 -12.39 9.63
CA PRO A 368 27.61 -12.43 9.51
C PRO A 368 28.04 -12.89 8.11
N VAL A 369 29.01 -12.24 7.50
CA VAL A 369 29.46 -12.61 6.15
C VAL A 369 30.90 -13.07 6.23
N ASN A 370 31.18 -14.33 5.87
CA ASN A 370 32.50 -14.78 5.43
C ASN A 370 32.38 -16.00 4.48
N ARG A 371 33.21 -16.01 3.43
CA ARG A 371 33.22 -16.93 2.27
C ARG A 371 33.85 -18.29 2.58
N SER A 372 33.29 -19.35 2.00
CA SER A 372 34.04 -20.34 1.21
C SER A 372 33.19 -20.79 0.01
N LEU A 373 33.64 -20.43 -1.20
CA LEU A 373 33.20 -21.07 -2.44
C LEU A 373 34.06 -22.32 -2.60
N GLY A 374 33.54 -23.49 -2.22
CA GLY A 374 34.23 -24.76 -2.39
C GLY A 374 33.72 -25.84 -1.45
N GLN A 375 33.08 -26.86 -2.05
CA GLN A 375 32.73 -28.18 -1.54
C GLN A 375 32.84 -28.45 -0.02
N VAL A 376 31.68 -28.32 0.64
CA VAL A 376 31.18 -29.07 1.81
C VAL A 376 31.85 -28.83 3.18
N VAL A 377 31.00 -28.35 4.11
CA VAL A 377 31.11 -28.21 5.59
C VAL A 377 32.12 -27.19 6.13
N ASP A 378 31.73 -25.90 6.11
CA ASP A 378 31.94 -24.97 7.24
C ASP A 378 31.16 -23.65 6.99
N GLN A 379 29.89 -23.71 7.40
CA GLN A 379 28.92 -22.62 7.67
C GLN A 379 29.01 -21.32 6.87
N VAL A 380 28.35 -21.30 5.70
CA VAL A 380 27.91 -20.09 5.00
C VAL A 380 26.40 -19.99 5.13
N LEU A 381 25.90 -19.09 5.98
CA LEU A 381 24.46 -19.04 6.33
C LEU A 381 23.78 -17.64 6.32
N PRO A 382 24.47 -16.47 6.24
CA PRO A 382 23.73 -15.19 6.31
C PRO A 382 23.54 -14.35 5.03
N ALA A 383 24.39 -14.37 4.00
CA ALA A 383 24.09 -13.66 2.74
C ALA A 383 22.93 -14.32 1.96
N GLN A 384 22.85 -15.65 2.03
CA GLN A 384 21.82 -16.45 1.39
C GLN A 384 20.41 -16.07 1.87
N VAL A 385 20.23 -15.75 3.15
CA VAL A 385 18.95 -15.29 3.71
C VAL A 385 18.42 -14.05 2.97
N VAL A 386 19.31 -13.11 2.63
CA VAL A 386 18.91 -11.90 1.88
C VAL A 386 18.53 -12.25 0.45
N HIS A 387 19.27 -13.15 -0.20
CA HIS A 387 18.95 -13.62 -1.54
C HIS A 387 17.62 -14.39 -1.58
N ASP A 388 17.37 -15.27 -0.60
CA ASP A 388 16.11 -15.99 -0.48
C ASP A 388 14.92 -15.03 -0.27
N PHE A 389 15.11 -13.94 0.48
CA PHE A 389 14.10 -12.89 0.60
C PHE A 389 13.89 -12.12 -0.70
N ILE A 390 14.95 -11.90 -1.48
CA ILE A 390 14.83 -11.29 -2.80
C ILE A 390 14.03 -12.22 -3.72
N ASP A 391 14.33 -13.52 -3.72
CA ASP A 391 13.60 -14.50 -4.54
C ASP A 391 12.12 -14.62 -4.17
N ALA A 392 11.79 -14.46 -2.89
CA ALA A 392 10.42 -14.54 -2.38
C ALA A 392 9.63 -13.22 -2.46
N ALA A 393 10.28 -12.08 -2.70
CA ALA A 393 9.61 -10.79 -2.82
C ALA A 393 9.22 -10.50 -4.28
N ASP A 394 8.20 -9.66 -4.48
CA ASP A 394 7.75 -9.24 -5.82
C ASP A 394 8.12 -7.80 -6.17
N THR A 395 8.61 -7.05 -5.19
CA THR A 395 8.94 -5.63 -5.36
C THR A 395 10.28 -5.30 -4.73
N TYR A 396 11.09 -4.50 -5.44
CA TYR A 396 12.43 -4.11 -5.02
C TYR A 396 12.67 -2.62 -5.25
N VAL A 397 13.13 -1.93 -4.21
CA VAL A 397 13.49 -0.52 -4.27
C VAL A 397 14.85 -0.33 -3.60
N ILE A 398 15.76 0.34 -4.30
CA ILE A 398 17.08 0.69 -3.77
C ILE A 398 17.15 2.20 -3.56
N MET A 399 17.70 2.63 -2.42
CA MET A 399 18.08 4.02 -2.24
C MET A 399 19.32 4.37 -3.06
N ASP A 400 19.29 5.52 -3.72
CA ASP A 400 20.42 5.98 -4.56
C ASP A 400 21.65 6.29 -3.70
N LYS A 401 21.44 6.73 -2.45
CA LYS A 401 22.52 6.98 -1.49
C LYS A 401 22.19 6.49 -0.08
N CYS A 402 23.21 6.02 0.64
CA CYS A 402 23.12 5.67 2.06
C CYS A 402 23.01 6.94 2.93
N GLY A 403 21.85 7.15 3.54
CA GLY A 403 21.59 8.29 4.41
C GLY A 403 22.53 8.39 5.61
N CYS A 404 22.89 7.25 6.21
CA CYS A 404 23.82 7.21 7.36
C CYS A 404 25.24 7.66 6.98
N ARG A 405 25.77 7.18 5.85
CA ARG A 405 27.12 7.56 5.38
C ARG A 405 27.18 9.03 4.97
N LEU A 406 26.12 9.56 4.36
CA LEU A 406 26.01 10.99 4.05
C LEU A 406 25.96 11.85 5.32
N ALA A 407 25.09 11.51 6.28
CA ALA A 407 24.91 12.29 7.49
C ALA A 407 26.16 12.37 8.37
N ARG A 408 26.97 11.29 8.37
CA ARG A 408 28.20 11.19 9.18
C ARG A 408 29.49 11.43 8.39
N LYS A 409 29.39 11.72 7.09
CA LYS A 409 30.55 11.93 6.19
C LYS A 409 31.56 10.78 6.27
N CYS A 410 31.12 9.53 6.04
CA CYS A 410 32.02 8.37 6.16
C CYS A 410 33.24 8.50 5.24
N GLN A 411 34.41 8.21 5.80
CA GLN A 411 35.70 8.24 5.11
C GLN A 411 36.11 6.87 4.52
N HIS A 412 35.42 5.79 4.90
CA HIS A 412 35.82 4.41 4.59
C HIS A 412 34.98 3.74 3.50
N HIS A 413 33.77 4.22 3.24
CA HIS A 413 32.89 3.68 2.21
C HIS A 413 32.10 4.80 1.55
N THR A 414 31.91 4.67 0.24
CA THR A 414 31.12 5.59 -0.58
C THR A 414 29.62 5.51 -0.23
N PRO A 415 28.88 6.63 -0.39
CA PRO A 415 27.46 6.66 -0.10
C PRO A 415 26.59 6.04 -1.19
N ASP A 416 27.14 5.62 -2.34
CA ASP A 416 26.44 5.09 -3.51
C ASP A 416 25.83 3.68 -3.34
N ILE A 417 26.17 2.97 -2.25
CA ILE A 417 25.53 1.71 -1.87
C ILE A 417 24.48 2.01 -0.80
N GLY A 418 23.26 2.32 -1.24
CA GLY A 418 22.10 2.56 -0.37
C GLY A 418 21.38 1.28 0.07
N CYS A 419 20.41 1.42 0.96
CA CYS A 419 19.60 0.30 1.48
C CYS A 419 18.69 -0.28 0.38
N LEU A 420 18.39 -1.57 0.49
CA LEU A 420 17.43 -2.29 -0.34
C LEU A 420 16.14 -2.49 0.47
N PHE A 421 14.99 -2.29 -0.18
CA PHE A 421 13.67 -2.43 0.41
C PHE A 421 12.82 -3.35 -0.44
N MET A 422 12.02 -4.19 0.22
CA MET A 422 11.15 -5.18 -0.40
C MET A 422 9.73 -5.12 0.19
N GLY A 423 8.74 -5.50 -0.61
CA GLY A 423 7.32 -5.48 -0.24
C GLY A 423 6.56 -4.25 -0.77
N GLU A 424 5.24 -4.34 -0.81
CA GLU A 424 4.35 -3.37 -1.47
C GLU A 424 4.56 -1.91 -0.98
N THR A 425 4.95 -1.76 0.29
CA THR A 425 5.18 -0.43 0.88
C THR A 425 6.46 0.23 0.36
N ALA A 426 7.44 -0.54 -0.12
CA ALA A 426 8.67 -0.02 -0.73
C ALA A 426 8.34 0.87 -1.95
N LEU A 427 7.26 0.55 -2.68
CA LEU A 427 6.80 1.30 -3.85
C LEU A 427 6.35 2.74 -3.55
N LYS A 428 6.06 3.04 -2.27
CA LYS A 428 5.63 4.36 -1.80
C LYS A 428 6.80 5.24 -1.35
N MET A 429 8.03 4.76 -1.45
CA MET A 429 9.22 5.54 -1.12
C MET A 429 9.39 6.74 -2.07
N PRO A 430 9.95 7.87 -1.60
CA PRO A 430 10.02 9.09 -2.40
C PRO A 430 10.85 8.93 -3.68
N HIS A 431 10.29 9.38 -4.81
CA HIS A 431 11.00 9.45 -6.09
C HIS A 431 12.13 10.50 -6.06
N GLY A 432 13.28 10.17 -6.67
CA GLY A 432 14.46 11.05 -6.75
C GLY A 432 15.49 10.87 -5.63
N VAL A 433 15.23 9.97 -4.67
CA VAL A 433 16.20 9.49 -3.66
C VAL A 433 16.24 7.96 -3.57
N SER A 434 15.36 7.30 -4.33
CA SER A 434 15.23 5.86 -4.45
C SER A 434 14.74 5.50 -5.85
N ARG A 435 15.09 4.29 -6.30
CA ARG A 435 14.77 3.75 -7.62
C ARG A 435 14.27 2.31 -7.49
N ARG A 436 13.27 1.96 -8.31
CA ARG A 436 12.85 0.56 -8.48
C ARG A 436 13.92 -0.21 -9.24
N VAL A 437 14.08 -1.48 -8.90
CA VAL A 437 15.06 -2.36 -9.54
C VAL A 437 14.45 -3.72 -9.85
N THR A 438 15.06 -4.45 -10.79
CA THR A 438 14.69 -5.85 -11.05
C THR A 438 15.24 -6.76 -9.95
N ARG A 439 14.77 -8.01 -9.91
CA ARG A 439 15.29 -9.05 -9.04
C ARG A 439 16.81 -9.20 -9.21
N GLU A 440 17.28 -9.34 -10.44
CA GLU A 440 18.70 -9.53 -10.79
C GLU A 440 19.54 -8.35 -10.30
N GLN A 441 19.02 -7.13 -10.46
CA GLN A 441 19.66 -5.92 -9.97
C GLN A 441 19.71 -5.84 -8.44
N ALA A 442 18.73 -6.41 -7.74
CA ALA A 442 18.74 -6.52 -6.28
C ALA A 442 19.82 -7.51 -5.79
N HIS A 443 19.92 -8.70 -6.40
CA HIS A 443 21.00 -9.66 -6.10
C HIS A 443 22.38 -9.02 -6.34
N ALA A 444 22.59 -8.42 -7.51
CA ALA A 444 23.86 -7.78 -7.86
C ALA A 444 24.24 -6.64 -6.89
N HIS A 445 23.25 -5.92 -6.34
CA HIS A 445 23.49 -4.87 -5.35
C HIS A 445 23.93 -5.43 -3.99
N VAL A 446 23.36 -6.56 -3.56
CA VAL A 446 23.79 -7.28 -2.36
C VAL A 446 25.23 -7.77 -2.51
N ASP A 447 25.54 -8.42 -3.64
CA ASP A 447 26.88 -8.92 -3.94
C ASP A 447 27.92 -7.80 -3.95
N ARG A 448 27.60 -6.68 -4.61
CA ARG A 448 28.45 -5.49 -4.62
C ARG A 448 28.70 -4.97 -3.21
N ALA A 449 27.66 -4.87 -2.38
CA ALA A 449 27.80 -4.39 -1.00
C ALA A 449 28.73 -5.29 -0.18
N ILE A 450 28.55 -6.60 -0.28
CA ILE A 450 29.37 -7.60 0.42
C ILE A 450 30.83 -7.56 -0.07
N SER A 451 31.05 -7.43 -1.38
CA SER A 451 32.40 -7.42 -1.97
C SER A 451 33.29 -6.30 -1.44
N VAL A 452 32.70 -5.19 -0.99
CA VAL A 452 33.41 -4.06 -0.39
C VAL A 452 33.39 -4.08 1.15
N GLY A 453 33.04 -5.21 1.75
CA GLY A 453 33.09 -5.44 3.20
C GLY A 453 31.94 -4.83 4.00
N LEU A 454 30.81 -4.51 3.37
CA LEU A 454 29.60 -4.09 4.07
C LEU A 454 28.83 -5.31 4.58
N ILE A 455 28.25 -5.20 5.77
CA ILE A 455 27.51 -6.29 6.38
C ILE A 455 26.02 -6.05 6.19
N PRO A 456 25.28 -6.96 5.52
CA PRO A 456 23.85 -6.86 5.41
C PRO A 456 23.21 -7.08 6.78
N MET A 457 22.23 -6.24 7.06
CA MET A 457 21.35 -6.37 8.20
C MET A 457 19.93 -6.31 7.65
N THR A 458 19.17 -7.37 7.87
CA THR A 458 17.80 -7.49 7.37
C THR A 458 16.82 -7.53 8.53
N GLY A 459 15.62 -7.01 8.28
CA GLY A 459 14.54 -7.09 9.23
C GLY A 459 13.48 -6.00 9.08
N LYS A 460 12.51 -6.01 9.99
CA LYS A 460 11.49 -4.97 10.11
C LYS A 460 12.04 -3.83 10.95
N VAL A 461 12.28 -2.70 10.29
CA VAL A 461 12.80 -1.50 10.94
C VAL A 461 11.73 -0.42 10.87
N ARG A 462 10.93 -0.26 11.94
CA ARG A 462 9.83 0.72 11.93
C ARG A 462 10.29 2.17 11.80
N VAL A 463 11.54 2.44 12.18
CA VAL A 463 12.14 3.76 11.95
C VAL A 463 12.30 4.06 10.45
N ASP A 464 12.36 3.07 9.56
CA ASP A 464 12.40 3.29 8.12
C ASP A 464 11.07 3.85 7.61
N ASN A 465 9.94 3.27 8.04
CA ASN A 465 8.62 3.81 7.75
C ASN A 465 8.46 5.27 8.23
N PHE A 466 9.03 5.59 9.38
CA PHE A 466 9.06 6.95 9.92
C PHE A 466 9.96 7.90 9.12
N ILE A 467 11.21 7.50 8.81
CA ILE A 467 12.18 8.31 8.04
C ILE A 467 11.68 8.58 6.62
N PHE A 468 11.07 7.59 5.98
CA PHE A 468 10.63 7.67 4.59
C PHE A 468 9.17 8.10 4.42
N LEU A 469 8.48 8.40 5.53
CA LEU A 469 7.07 8.77 5.56
C LEU A 469 6.17 7.76 4.83
N THR A 470 6.56 6.48 4.82
CA THR A 470 5.77 5.42 4.21
C THR A 470 4.81 4.82 5.25
N PRO A 471 3.58 4.42 4.84
CA PRO A 471 2.65 3.74 5.73
C PRO A 471 3.28 2.46 6.31
N ASP A 472 3.22 2.26 7.62
CA ASP A 472 3.71 1.02 8.25
C ASP A 472 2.64 -0.07 8.16
N ARG A 473 2.63 -0.83 7.06
CA ARG A 473 1.66 -1.92 6.83
C ARG A 473 2.24 -3.32 7.04
N SER A 474 3.39 -3.43 7.72
CA SER A 474 4.21 -4.65 7.72
C SER A 474 4.62 -5.18 6.34
N LYS A 475 4.36 -4.44 5.25
CA LYS A 475 4.79 -4.79 3.89
C LYS A 475 6.09 -4.11 3.45
N LEU A 476 6.99 -3.87 4.41
CA LEU A 476 8.28 -3.24 4.16
C LEU A 476 9.35 -4.04 4.89
N LEU A 477 10.08 -4.86 4.12
CA LEU A 477 11.31 -5.50 4.56
C LEU A 477 12.47 -4.61 4.17
N SER A 478 13.36 -4.34 5.13
CA SER A 478 14.53 -3.49 4.90
C SER A 478 15.81 -4.31 4.97
N VAL A 479 16.75 -4.01 4.08
CA VAL A 479 18.11 -4.52 4.09
C VAL A 479 19.06 -3.33 4.10
N CYS A 480 19.69 -3.11 5.24
CA CYS A 480 20.75 -2.12 5.41
C CYS A 480 22.11 -2.74 5.15
N PHE A 481 23.00 -2.01 4.46
CA PHE A 481 24.38 -2.43 4.26
C PHE A 481 25.32 -1.65 5.20
N CYS A 482 25.50 -2.19 6.40
CA CYS A 482 26.09 -1.50 7.53
C CYS A 482 27.63 -1.44 7.43
N CYS A 483 28.18 -0.23 7.43
CA CYS A 483 29.63 0.03 7.57
C CYS A 483 30.05 0.12 9.06
N HIS A 484 31.36 0.12 9.34
CA HIS A 484 31.85 0.27 10.72
C HIS A 484 31.90 1.74 11.21
N CYS A 485 32.17 2.67 10.30
CA CYS A 485 32.48 4.08 10.58
C CYS A 485 31.27 4.94 11.01
N CYS A 486 30.09 4.69 10.43
CA CYS A 486 29.03 5.70 10.34
C CYS A 486 27.62 5.15 10.48
N CYS A 487 27.50 3.84 10.70
CA CYS A 487 26.19 3.23 10.85
C CYS A 487 25.53 3.77 12.13
N MET A 488 24.23 4.10 12.07
CA MET A 488 23.40 4.48 13.23
C MET A 488 23.67 3.57 14.46
N MET A 489 23.99 2.32 14.15
CA MET A 489 24.29 1.20 15.03
C MET A 489 25.46 1.42 15.99
N THR A 490 26.42 2.30 15.70
CA THR A 490 27.47 2.66 16.68
C THR A 490 26.90 3.38 17.91
N SER A 491 25.68 3.90 17.81
CA SER A 491 24.98 4.52 18.95
C SER A 491 24.34 3.47 19.87
N LEU A 492 24.24 2.21 19.43
CA LEU A 492 23.58 1.14 20.19
C LEU A 492 24.42 0.58 21.32
N LYS A 493 25.74 0.80 21.32
CA LYS A 493 26.61 0.57 22.49
C LYS A 493 26.15 1.31 23.76
N HIS A 494 25.27 2.30 23.63
CA HIS A 494 24.70 3.06 24.75
C HIS A 494 23.34 2.53 25.19
N ILE A 495 22.86 1.42 24.63
CA ILE A 495 21.58 0.80 24.95
C ILE A 495 21.85 -0.47 25.78
N PRO A 496 21.12 -0.67 26.90
CA PRO A 496 21.21 -1.89 27.70
C PRO A 496 20.97 -3.17 26.88
N GLY A 497 21.69 -4.25 27.21
CA GLY A 497 21.67 -5.52 26.48
C GLY A 497 20.29 -6.18 26.44
N ASP A 498 19.58 -6.21 27.56
CA ASP A 498 18.22 -6.73 27.71
C ASP A 498 17.21 -6.04 26.79
N TYR A 499 17.34 -4.73 26.61
CA TYR A 499 16.51 -3.95 25.70
C TYR A 499 16.90 -4.18 24.23
N LEU A 500 18.19 -4.33 23.96
CA LEU A 500 18.69 -4.68 22.63
C LEU A 500 18.26 -6.08 22.20
N ASP A 501 18.15 -7.04 23.12
CA ASP A 501 17.73 -8.42 22.81
C ASP A 501 16.35 -8.48 22.17
N GLY A 502 15.45 -7.59 22.60
CA GLY A 502 14.12 -7.53 22.02
C GLY A 502 14.07 -6.85 20.64
N ILE A 503 15.06 -6.03 20.27
CA ILE A 503 15.12 -5.36 18.95
C ILE A 503 15.99 -6.14 17.97
N MET A 504 17.07 -6.73 18.49
CA MET A 504 18.12 -7.47 17.81
C MET A 504 18.51 -8.68 18.63
N PRO A 505 17.65 -9.71 18.65
CA PRO A 505 17.98 -10.95 19.34
C PRO A 505 19.28 -11.54 18.77
N ARG A 506 20.13 -12.06 19.66
CA ARG A 506 21.31 -12.83 19.27
C ARG A 506 20.84 -14.04 18.45
N ILE A 507 21.60 -14.39 17.42
CA ILE A 507 21.35 -15.60 16.65
C ILE A 507 21.46 -16.81 17.58
N GLU A 508 20.46 -17.69 17.57
CA GLU A 508 20.46 -18.91 18.35
C GLU A 508 21.58 -19.85 17.87
N GLY A 509 22.32 -20.44 18.81
CA GLY A 509 23.48 -21.27 18.52
C GLY A 509 24.75 -20.49 18.17
N LEU A 510 24.74 -19.16 18.17
CA LEU A 510 25.94 -18.36 17.92
C LEU A 510 26.97 -18.52 19.04
N GLU A 511 28.11 -19.10 18.73
CA GLU A 511 29.29 -19.22 19.59
C GLU A 511 30.44 -18.35 19.09
N ILE A 512 31.20 -17.82 20.04
CA ILE A 512 32.38 -17.02 19.76
C ILE A 512 33.52 -17.64 20.55
N SER A 513 34.55 -18.08 19.84
CA SER A 513 35.76 -18.62 20.44
C SER A 513 36.93 -17.69 20.17
N VAL A 514 37.80 -17.52 21.17
CA VAL A 514 39.05 -16.76 21.05
C VAL A 514 40.19 -17.71 21.36
N THR A 515 41.04 -17.94 20.36
CA THR A 515 42.16 -18.89 20.43
C THR A 515 43.38 -18.28 21.12
N ASP A 516 44.39 -19.11 21.40
CA ASP A 516 45.68 -18.68 21.96
C ASP A 516 46.48 -17.76 21.02
N ALA A 517 46.11 -17.66 19.74
CA ALA A 517 46.68 -16.68 18.82
C ALA A 517 46.31 -15.22 19.17
N CYS A 518 45.41 -15.00 20.14
CA CYS A 518 45.02 -13.66 20.56
C CYS A 518 46.13 -13.01 21.41
N VAL A 519 46.75 -11.97 20.86
CA VAL A 519 47.80 -11.19 21.54
C VAL A 519 47.28 -9.94 22.27
N GLY A 520 45.95 -9.79 22.40
CA GLY A 520 45.37 -8.65 23.12
C GLY A 520 45.52 -7.28 22.45
N CYS A 521 45.82 -7.22 21.16
CA CYS A 521 46.08 -5.97 20.41
C CYS A 521 44.92 -4.95 20.36
N GLY A 522 43.70 -5.33 20.77
CA GLY A 522 42.57 -4.41 20.87
C GLY A 522 41.86 -4.06 19.55
N THR A 523 42.32 -4.52 18.38
CA THR A 523 41.66 -4.22 17.09
C THR A 523 40.18 -4.61 17.09
N CYS A 524 39.82 -5.76 17.64
CA CYS A 524 38.41 -6.16 17.75
C CYS A 524 37.55 -5.20 18.61
N VAL A 525 38.14 -4.59 19.65
CA VAL A 525 37.48 -3.59 20.51
C VAL A 525 37.17 -2.32 19.73
N GLU A 526 38.13 -1.84 18.92
CA GLU A 526 37.97 -0.64 18.09
C GLU A 526 36.81 -0.76 17.10
N PHE A 527 36.68 -1.92 16.44
CA PHE A 527 35.66 -2.15 15.40
C PHE A 527 34.31 -2.65 15.97
N CYS A 528 34.19 -2.84 17.29
CA CYS A 528 32.97 -3.28 17.93
C CYS A 528 31.98 -2.12 18.12
N GLY A 529 31.02 -1.99 17.19
CA GLY A 529 29.95 -1.00 17.27
C GLY A 529 28.97 -1.18 18.44
N PHE A 530 29.02 -2.34 19.11
CA PHE A 530 28.18 -2.67 20.27
C PHE A 530 28.87 -2.41 21.61
N GLY A 531 30.19 -2.19 21.64
CA GLY A 531 30.92 -2.15 22.92
C GLY A 531 30.96 -3.50 23.65
N ALA A 532 30.80 -4.59 22.90
CA ALA A 532 30.67 -5.94 23.45
C ALA A 532 31.99 -6.67 23.73
N ILE A 533 33.14 -6.02 23.53
CA ILE A 533 34.46 -6.66 23.58
C ILE A 533 35.37 -5.88 24.53
N THR A 534 35.99 -6.58 25.47
CA THR A 534 37.03 -6.10 26.38
C THR A 534 38.31 -6.92 26.19
N ILE A 535 39.45 -6.40 26.66
CA ILE A 535 40.70 -7.18 26.76
C ILE A 535 40.91 -7.54 28.22
N GLU A 536 40.94 -8.83 28.53
CA GLU A 536 41.14 -9.38 29.86
C GLU A 536 42.23 -10.44 29.80
N ASN A 537 43.21 -10.38 30.71
CA ASN A 537 44.35 -11.30 30.75
C ASN A 537 45.07 -11.45 29.39
N GLY A 538 45.18 -10.36 28.64
CA GLY A 538 45.83 -10.34 27.32
C GLY A 538 45.00 -10.94 26.17
N LYS A 539 43.73 -11.31 26.40
CA LYS A 539 42.85 -11.88 25.37
C LYS A 539 41.55 -11.09 25.22
N ALA A 540 40.95 -11.17 24.04
CA ALA A 540 39.63 -10.59 23.79
C ALA A 540 38.54 -11.41 24.48
N VAL A 541 37.68 -10.74 25.24
CA VAL A 541 36.50 -11.33 25.91
C VAL A 541 35.25 -10.66 25.37
N HIS A 542 34.25 -11.45 25.00
CA HIS A 542 32.98 -10.97 24.47
C HIS A 542 31.89 -11.09 25.54
N ASN A 543 31.14 -10.02 25.78
CA ASN A 543 30.01 -10.03 26.71
C ASN A 543 28.67 -10.30 25.99
N ASP A 544 27.58 -10.25 26.76
CA ASP A 544 26.20 -10.45 26.33
C ASP A 544 25.69 -9.42 25.31
N GLN A 545 26.34 -8.27 25.15
CA GLN A 545 25.97 -7.27 24.15
C GLN A 545 26.34 -7.68 22.72
N CYS A 546 27.10 -8.78 22.55
CA CYS A 546 27.54 -9.23 21.24
C CYS A 546 26.39 -9.76 20.37
N ARG A 547 26.27 -9.22 19.16
CA ARG A 547 25.23 -9.61 18.18
C ARG A 547 25.69 -10.54 17.07
N GLY A 548 26.93 -11.04 17.14
CA GLY A 548 27.44 -12.00 16.15
C GLY A 548 27.68 -11.45 14.76
N CYS A 549 27.96 -10.15 14.62
CA CYS A 549 28.11 -9.52 13.31
C CYS A 549 29.38 -9.91 12.51
N GLY A 550 30.26 -10.78 13.04
CA GLY A 550 31.47 -11.23 12.33
C GLY A 550 32.64 -10.25 12.31
N ARG A 551 32.43 -8.97 12.66
CA ARG A 551 33.47 -7.93 12.46
C ARG A 551 34.79 -8.20 13.18
N CYS A 552 34.72 -8.72 14.40
CA CYS A 552 35.90 -9.04 15.20
C CYS A 552 36.73 -10.17 14.59
N GLU A 553 36.09 -11.17 13.99
CA GLU A 553 36.76 -12.25 13.23
C GLU A 553 37.38 -11.70 11.94
N THR A 554 36.61 -11.00 11.10
CA THR A 554 37.09 -10.47 9.81
C THR A 554 38.25 -9.47 9.95
N ARG A 555 38.29 -8.70 11.04
CA ARG A 555 39.33 -7.67 11.28
C ARG A 555 40.45 -8.13 12.20
N CYS A 556 40.41 -9.37 12.71
CA CYS A 556 41.47 -9.85 13.59
C CYS A 556 42.77 -10.05 12.77
N PRO A 557 43.86 -9.30 13.03
CA PRO A 557 45.10 -9.45 12.29
C PRO A 557 45.78 -10.81 12.53
N ASN A 558 45.45 -11.46 13.65
CA ASN A 558 46.01 -12.76 14.05
C ASN A 558 45.04 -13.93 13.83
N HIS A 559 43.87 -13.68 13.19
CA HIS A 559 42.82 -14.69 12.98
C HIS A 559 42.42 -15.46 14.26
N ALA A 560 42.49 -14.77 15.40
CA ALA A 560 42.34 -15.38 16.72
C ALA A 560 40.88 -15.47 17.20
N VAL A 561 39.96 -14.74 16.58
CA VAL A 561 38.52 -14.77 16.90
C VAL A 561 37.83 -15.62 15.85
N ARG A 562 37.05 -16.60 16.28
CA ARG A 562 36.23 -17.44 15.40
C ARG A 562 34.77 -17.37 15.83
N ILE A 563 33.87 -17.17 14.89
CA ILE A 563 32.42 -17.18 15.12
C ILE A 563 31.82 -18.39 14.44
N THR A 564 31.09 -19.20 15.21
CA THR A 564 30.37 -20.38 14.72
C THR A 564 28.89 -20.28 15.11
N ILE A 565 28.03 -20.96 14.36
CA ILE A 565 26.61 -21.06 14.65
C ILE A 565 26.25 -22.54 14.75
N ASN A 566 26.13 -23.06 15.96
CA ASN A 566 25.77 -24.45 16.24
C ASN A 566 24.25 -24.65 16.19
N ASN A 567 23.61 -24.15 15.12
CA ASN A 567 22.20 -24.39 14.80
C ASN A 567 22.06 -24.66 13.29
N PRO A 568 21.75 -25.90 12.86
CA PRO A 568 21.59 -26.23 11.45
C PRO A 568 20.37 -25.57 10.79
N ASN A 569 19.37 -25.16 11.57
CA ASN A 569 18.13 -24.53 11.08
C ASN A 569 18.15 -23.00 11.16
N VAL A 570 19.29 -22.39 11.48
CA VAL A 570 19.39 -20.95 11.78
C VAL A 570 18.79 -20.05 10.69
N THR A 571 18.97 -20.41 9.42
CA THR A 571 18.42 -19.65 8.29
C THR A 571 16.90 -19.67 8.27
N GLU A 572 16.29 -20.84 8.47
CA GLU A 572 14.84 -20.99 8.52
C GLU A 572 14.25 -20.34 9.78
N ASP A 573 14.95 -20.40 10.91
CA ASP A 573 14.52 -19.73 12.14
C ASP A 573 14.54 -18.21 12.00
N VAL A 574 15.58 -17.65 11.38
CA VAL A 574 15.67 -16.21 11.08
C VAL A 574 14.60 -15.79 10.07
N LYS A 575 14.35 -16.58 9.02
CA LYS A 575 13.29 -16.34 8.04
C LYS A 575 11.91 -16.33 8.70
N LYS A 576 11.53 -17.41 9.39
CA LYS A 576 10.25 -17.53 10.10
C LYS A 576 10.04 -16.37 11.07
N ARG A 577 11.08 -16.00 11.82
CA ARG A 577 10.99 -14.86 12.73
C ARG A 577 10.74 -13.55 11.99
N ILE A 578 11.42 -13.28 10.87
CA ILE A 578 11.21 -12.04 10.10
C ILE A 578 9.83 -12.02 9.45
N GLU A 579 9.38 -13.15 8.90
CA GLU A 579 8.05 -13.32 8.28
C GLU A 579 6.90 -13.12 9.27
N GLN A 580 7.11 -13.37 10.58
CA GLN A 580 6.13 -13.02 11.62
C GLN A 580 5.88 -11.51 11.74
N TYR A 581 6.85 -10.68 11.33
CA TYR A 581 6.77 -9.22 11.44
C TYR A 581 6.61 -8.51 10.10
N VAL A 582 6.86 -9.19 8.98
CA VAL A 582 6.85 -8.60 7.64
C VAL A 582 6.21 -9.52 6.62
N ASP A 583 5.17 -9.01 5.97
CA ASP A 583 4.54 -9.59 4.78
C ASP A 583 5.07 -8.88 3.53
N PHE A 584 6.24 -9.32 3.07
CA PHE A 584 6.94 -8.71 1.92
C PHE A 584 6.73 -9.49 0.61
N LYS A 585 6.13 -10.68 0.71
CA LYS A 585 5.67 -11.45 -0.45
C LYS A 585 4.47 -10.71 -1.03
N GLY A 586 4.32 -10.67 -2.36
CA GLY A 586 3.03 -10.33 -2.92
C GLY A 586 2.01 -11.37 -2.47
N THR A 587 0.73 -11.01 -2.54
CA THR A 587 -0.33 -11.98 -2.30
C THR A 587 -0.07 -13.21 -3.17
N ALA A 588 0.32 -14.32 -2.54
CA ALA A 588 0.28 -15.62 -3.17
C ALA A 588 -1.14 -15.82 -3.70
N ALA A 589 -1.21 -16.29 -4.94
CA ALA A 589 -2.39 -16.43 -5.78
C ALA A 589 -3.68 -16.88 -5.06
#